data_AF-A0A2U2PJE2-F1
#
_entry.id   AF-A0A2U2PJE2-F1
#
_cell.length_a   1.000
_cell.length_b   1.000
_cell.length_c   1.000
_cell.angle_alpha   90.00
_cell.angle_beta   90.00
_cell.angle_gamma   90.00
#
_symmetry.space_group_name_H-M   'P 1'
#
loop_
_entity.id
_entity.type
_entity.pdbx_description
1 polymer ?
#
loop_
_entity_poly.entity_id
_entity_poly.type
_entity_poly.pdbx_seq_one_letter_code
_entity_poly.pdbx_strand_id
1 'polypeptide(L)'
;MRNLNKIFCLFTCLRLMGGGLDAKASPGKIMIIPKPAEVVELKGSFLLSERVPLVLSSNDTLLRKTAYVFLEQLDSLTGLRLSIPTRPGNRSLMLLLNRTFDSAIGKEGYKLTVRPEGIVINANEAAGIFYGLQTLLQIIPIEMCAQKGGR
;
A
#
# COMPACT_ATOMS: atom_id res chain seq x y z
N MET A 1 -20.04 -0.01 75.91
CA MET A 1 -20.13 -1.43 75.50
C MET A 1 -21.26 -1.50 74.46
N ARG A 2 -21.11 -1.79 73.17
CA ARG A 2 -20.13 -2.54 72.36
C ARG A 2 -20.08 -1.89 70.96
N ASN A 3 -18.87 -1.86 70.40
CA ASN A 3 -18.54 -1.57 68.99
C ASN A 3 -19.03 -2.70 68.05
N LEU A 4 -18.78 -2.50 66.74
CA LEU A 4 -18.94 -3.41 65.57
C LEU A 4 -20.29 -3.25 64.84
N ASN A 5 -20.38 -3.11 63.50
CA ASN A 5 -19.40 -3.40 62.45
C ASN A 5 -19.74 -2.60 61.18
N LYS A 6 -18.74 -1.94 60.58
CA LYS A 6 -18.83 -1.31 59.25
C LYS A 6 -18.81 -2.42 58.20
N ILE A 7 -19.92 -2.63 57.50
CA ILE A 7 -19.98 -3.51 56.33
C ILE A 7 -19.39 -2.74 55.15
N PHE A 8 -18.09 -2.92 54.95
CA PHE A 8 -17.38 -2.47 53.77
C PHE A 8 -17.45 -3.62 52.75
N CYS A 9 -18.27 -3.45 51.71
CA CYS A 9 -18.31 -4.33 50.55
C CYS A 9 -16.99 -4.22 49.79
N LEU A 10 -16.01 -5.05 50.15
CA LEU A 10 -14.81 -5.25 49.35
C LEU A 10 -15.07 -6.37 48.34
N PHE A 11 -15.58 -6.00 47.17
CA PHE A 11 -15.64 -6.86 46.00
C PHE A 11 -14.21 -7.07 45.48
N THR A 12 -13.54 -8.10 45.98
CA THR A 12 -12.23 -8.54 45.50
C THR A 12 -12.39 -9.27 44.16
N CYS A 13 -12.49 -8.50 43.08
CA CYS A 13 -12.34 -9.02 41.72
C CYS A 13 -10.85 -9.22 41.46
N LEU A 14 -10.34 -10.42 41.74
CA LEU A 14 -9.03 -10.90 41.26
C LEU A 14 -9.12 -11.02 39.74
N ARG A 15 -8.90 -9.90 39.04
CA ARG A 15 -8.79 -9.88 37.59
C ARG A 15 -7.50 -10.60 37.20
N LEU A 16 -7.68 -11.70 36.47
CA LEU A 16 -6.60 -12.36 35.73
C LEU A 16 -5.81 -11.31 34.95
N MET A 17 -4.48 -11.38 35.10
CA MET A 17 -3.52 -10.68 34.27
C MET A 17 -3.87 -10.90 32.80
N GLY A 18 -4.30 -9.82 32.14
CA GLY A 18 -4.48 -9.76 30.71
C GLY A 18 -3.11 -9.92 30.05
N GLY A 19 -2.82 -11.12 29.59
CA GLY A 19 -1.82 -11.33 28.55
C GLY A 19 -2.36 -10.70 27.28
N GLY A 20 -1.91 -9.48 26.99
CA GLY A 20 -2.05 -8.90 25.66
C GLY A 20 -1.32 -9.81 24.69
N LEU A 21 -2.06 -10.65 23.98
CA LEU A 21 -1.57 -11.24 22.75
C LEU A 21 -1.47 -10.09 21.75
N ASP A 22 -0.29 -9.47 21.69
CA ASP A 22 0.12 -8.68 20.55
C ASP A 22 0.10 -9.63 19.33
N ALA A 23 -1.04 -9.64 18.64
CA ALA A 23 -1.16 -10.28 17.34
C ALA A 23 -0.28 -9.49 16.36
N LYS A 24 1.02 -9.81 16.35
CA LYS A 24 1.89 -9.44 15.24
C LYS A 24 1.34 -10.14 14.01
N ALA A 25 0.61 -9.38 13.19
CA ALA A 25 0.26 -9.79 11.85
C ALA A 25 1.58 -10.19 11.14
N SER A 26 1.75 -11.48 10.90
CA SER A 26 2.82 -11.96 10.03
C SER A 26 2.57 -11.35 8.66
N PRO A 27 3.58 -10.73 8.01
CA PRO A 27 3.41 -10.30 6.62
C PRO A 27 2.95 -11.51 5.82
N GLY A 28 1.77 -11.41 5.21
CA GLY A 28 1.26 -12.44 4.32
C GLY A 28 2.24 -12.61 3.15
N LYS A 29 2.48 -13.86 2.74
CA LYS A 29 3.31 -14.15 1.58
C LYS A 29 2.72 -13.45 0.35
N ILE A 30 3.53 -12.66 -0.36
CA ILE A 30 3.07 -11.95 -1.57
C ILE A 30 2.73 -12.98 -2.65
N MET A 31 1.46 -13.06 -3.04
CA MET A 31 1.00 -13.90 -4.15
C MET A 31 0.52 -13.01 -5.30
N ILE A 32 1.34 -12.92 -6.36
CA ILE A 32 1.05 -12.13 -7.56
C ILE A 32 0.68 -13.09 -8.69
N ILE A 33 -0.40 -12.77 -9.41
CA ILE A 33 -0.89 -13.53 -10.56
C ILE A 33 -0.99 -12.59 -11.78
N PRO A 34 -0.39 -12.95 -12.93
CA PRO A 34 0.50 -14.10 -13.16
C PRO A 34 1.80 -13.99 -12.34
N LYS A 35 2.47 -15.12 -12.09
CA LYS A 35 3.70 -15.14 -11.30
C LYS A 35 4.76 -14.25 -11.97
N PRO A 36 5.29 -13.22 -11.28
CA PRO A 36 6.32 -12.35 -11.83
C PRO A 36 7.63 -13.12 -12.03
N ALA A 37 8.45 -12.63 -12.94
CA ALA A 37 9.75 -13.23 -13.25
C ALA A 37 10.67 -13.30 -12.02
N GLU A 38 10.60 -12.30 -11.15
CA GLU A 38 11.38 -12.21 -9.92
C GLU A 38 10.61 -11.42 -8.84
N VAL A 39 10.71 -11.84 -7.58
CA VAL A 39 10.25 -11.10 -6.41
C VAL A 39 11.33 -11.14 -5.36
N VAL A 40 11.70 -9.98 -4.84
CA VAL A 40 12.62 -9.84 -3.70
C VAL A 40 11.91 -9.04 -2.62
N GLU A 41 11.57 -9.70 -1.52
CA GLU A 41 10.98 -9.04 -0.35
C GLU A 41 12.08 -8.38 0.49
N LEU A 42 11.97 -7.07 0.67
CA LEU A 42 12.89 -6.28 1.50
C LEU A 42 12.18 -5.79 2.77
N LYS A 43 12.95 -5.44 3.80
CA LYS A 43 12.40 -4.80 5.00
C LYS A 43 11.93 -3.38 4.70
N GLY A 44 10.82 -3.00 5.32
CA GLY A 44 10.21 -1.68 5.19
C GLY A 44 8.81 -1.77 4.61
N SER A 45 8.12 -0.63 4.60
CA SER A 45 6.79 -0.50 4.01
C SER A 45 6.60 0.93 3.53
N PHE A 46 5.64 1.11 2.62
CA PHE A 46 5.22 2.42 2.16
C PHE A 46 3.73 2.60 2.45
N LEU A 47 3.38 3.68 3.16
CA LEU A 47 1.98 4.02 3.41
C LEU A 47 1.43 4.86 2.25
N LEU A 48 0.60 4.23 1.43
CA LEU A 48 -0.15 4.92 0.39
C LEU A 48 -1.29 5.72 1.04
N SER A 49 -1.41 7.00 0.68
CA SER A 49 -2.45 7.90 1.18
C SER A 49 -2.71 9.01 0.17
N GLU A 50 -3.78 9.77 0.31
CA GLU A 50 -4.14 10.90 -0.58
C GLU A 50 -3.05 11.99 -0.68
N ARG A 51 -2.12 12.04 0.28
CA ARG A 51 -0.96 12.96 0.25
C ARG A 51 0.16 12.50 -0.67
N VAL A 52 0.10 11.26 -1.16
CA VAL A 52 1.10 10.70 -2.08
C VAL A 52 0.68 11.03 -3.51
N PRO A 53 1.40 11.91 -4.22
CA PRO A 53 1.12 12.18 -5.62
C PRO A 53 1.52 11.00 -6.52
N LEU A 54 0.76 10.84 -7.60
CA LEU A 54 1.10 10.02 -8.75
C LEU A 54 1.84 10.88 -9.78
N VAL A 55 3.11 10.59 -10.03
CA VAL A 55 3.99 11.36 -10.91
C VAL A 55 4.26 10.57 -12.18
N LEU A 56 4.13 11.22 -13.33
CA LEU A 56 4.37 10.62 -14.65
C LEU A 56 5.68 11.16 -15.23
N SER A 57 6.49 10.31 -15.85
CA SER A 57 7.77 10.74 -16.46
C SER A 57 7.61 11.58 -17.72
N SER A 58 6.43 11.54 -18.36
CA SER A 58 6.15 12.24 -19.60
C SER A 58 4.66 12.55 -19.75
N ASN A 59 4.33 13.40 -20.72
CA ASN A 59 2.95 13.70 -21.11
C ASN A 59 2.39 12.70 -22.16
N ASP A 60 2.97 11.51 -22.27
CA ASP A 60 2.49 10.48 -23.19
C ASP A 60 1.00 10.18 -22.94
N THR A 61 0.21 10.19 -24.01
CA THR A 61 -1.25 10.04 -23.94
C THR A 61 -1.66 8.69 -23.37
N LEU A 62 -0.96 7.61 -23.73
CA LEU A 62 -1.29 6.27 -23.28
C LEU A 62 -0.90 6.09 -21.80
N LEU A 63 0.27 6.58 -21.39
CA LEU A 63 0.70 6.62 -20.00
C LEU A 63 -0.32 7.36 -19.11
N ARG A 64 -0.80 8.53 -19.57
CA ARG A 64 -1.84 9.28 -18.84
C ARG A 64 -3.13 8.49 -18.72
N LYS A 65 -3.62 7.85 -19.79
CA LYS A 65 -4.82 7.01 -19.74
C LYS A 65 -4.65 5.84 -18.76
N THR A 66 -3.52 5.14 -18.83
CA THR A 66 -3.17 4.05 -17.89
C THR A 66 -3.17 4.54 -16.43
N ALA A 67 -2.62 5.72 -16.17
CA ALA A 67 -2.63 6.32 -14.84
C ALA A 67 -4.06 6.60 -14.35
N TYR A 68 -4.94 7.16 -15.18
CA TYR A 68 -6.33 7.42 -14.78
C TYR A 68 -7.12 6.14 -14.51
N VAL A 69 -6.98 5.11 -15.34
CA VAL A 69 -7.61 3.80 -15.09
C VAL A 69 -7.17 3.23 -13.75
N PHE A 70 -5.88 3.33 -13.43
CA PHE A 70 -5.38 2.89 -12.13
C PHE A 70 -5.97 3.71 -10.97
N LEU A 71 -6.10 5.03 -11.11
CA LEU A 71 -6.71 5.86 -10.06
C LEU A 71 -8.17 5.47 -9.80
N GLU A 72 -8.94 5.16 -10.84
CA GLU A 72 -10.32 4.68 -10.72
C GLU A 72 -10.38 3.30 -10.02
N GLN A 73 -9.49 2.38 -10.39
CA GLN A 73 -9.37 1.08 -9.72
C GLN A 73 -8.97 1.22 -8.25
N LEU A 74 -8.02 2.11 -7.96
CA LEU A 74 -7.55 2.37 -6.60
C LEU A 74 -8.67 2.97 -5.73
N ASP A 75 -9.41 3.96 -6.22
CA ASP A 75 -10.56 4.52 -5.50
C ASP A 75 -11.63 3.45 -5.25
N SER A 76 -11.93 2.63 -6.26
CA SER A 76 -12.92 1.55 -6.13
C SER A 76 -12.53 0.50 -5.10
N LEU A 77 -11.24 0.17 -4.97
CA LEU A 77 -10.74 -0.87 -4.07
C LEU A 77 -10.44 -0.36 -2.65
N THR A 78 -10.08 0.92 -2.51
CA THR A 78 -9.51 1.45 -1.26
C THR A 78 -10.14 2.75 -0.76
N GLY A 79 -10.91 3.44 -1.61
CA GLY A 79 -11.40 4.80 -1.37
C GLY A 79 -10.34 5.89 -1.45
N LEU A 80 -9.08 5.55 -1.81
CA LEU A 80 -7.99 6.52 -1.91
C LEU A 80 -8.02 7.27 -3.24
N ARG A 81 -8.01 8.59 -3.15
CA ARG A 81 -7.97 9.49 -4.31
C ARG A 81 -6.63 10.20 -4.39
N LEU A 82 -5.73 9.71 -5.24
CA LEU A 82 -4.45 10.37 -5.49
C LEU A 82 -4.59 11.45 -6.55
N SER A 83 -3.72 12.45 -6.48
CA SER A 83 -3.62 13.51 -7.49
C SER A 83 -2.43 13.28 -8.42
N ILE A 84 -2.51 13.80 -9.65
CA ILE A 84 -1.39 13.89 -10.59
C ILE A 84 -0.96 15.37 -10.67
N PRO A 85 -0.03 15.83 -9.81
CA PRO A 85 0.44 17.20 -9.83
C PRO A 85 1.45 17.42 -10.97
N THR A 86 1.72 18.69 -11.28
CA THR A 86 2.79 19.09 -12.22
C THR A 86 4.20 19.00 -11.61
N ARG A 87 4.31 18.89 -10.28
CA ARG A 87 5.59 18.76 -9.56
C ARG A 87 5.55 17.57 -8.57
N PRO A 88 6.65 16.80 -8.45
CA PRO A 88 6.73 15.71 -7.49
C PRO A 88 6.77 16.23 -6.05
N GLY A 89 6.25 15.44 -5.11
CA GLY A 89 6.42 15.65 -3.67
C GLY A 89 7.61 14.87 -3.11
N ASN A 90 7.90 15.01 -1.81
CA ASN A 90 9.00 14.31 -1.14
C ASN A 90 8.85 12.77 -1.14
N ARG A 91 7.61 12.28 -1.20
CA ARG A 91 7.26 10.87 -1.37
C ARG A 91 6.26 10.77 -2.50
N SER A 92 6.39 9.79 -3.39
CA SER A 92 5.53 9.68 -4.56
C SER A 92 5.42 8.24 -5.07
N LEU A 93 4.35 7.99 -5.82
CA LEU A 93 4.27 6.88 -6.76
C LEU A 93 4.69 7.40 -8.14
N MET A 94 5.76 6.88 -8.71
CA MET A 94 6.31 7.34 -9.99
C MET A 94 6.12 6.29 -11.09
N LEU A 95 5.56 6.70 -12.22
CA LEU A 95 5.46 5.89 -13.44
C LEU A 95 6.48 6.39 -14.46
N LEU A 96 7.47 5.56 -14.73
CA LEU A 96 8.63 5.90 -15.54
C LEU A 96 8.65 5.07 -16.82
N LEU A 97 8.56 5.74 -17.98
CA LEU A 97 8.93 5.14 -19.25
C LEU A 97 10.44 5.27 -19.45
N ASN A 98 11.08 4.14 -19.76
CA ASN A 98 12.50 4.08 -20.07
C ASN A 98 12.82 4.94 -21.29
N ARG A 99 13.87 5.76 -21.19
CA ARG A 99 14.42 6.51 -22.33
C ARG A 99 15.13 5.61 -23.33
N THR A 100 15.68 4.50 -22.85
CA THR A 100 16.42 3.49 -23.62
C THR A 100 15.81 2.13 -23.37
N PHE A 101 15.54 1.38 -24.43
CA PHE A 101 14.90 0.06 -24.32
C PHE A 101 15.74 -0.91 -23.48
N ASP A 102 15.16 -1.43 -22.40
CA ASP A 102 15.74 -2.46 -21.54
C ASP A 102 15.31 -3.85 -22.05
N SER A 103 16.20 -4.52 -22.76
CA SER A 103 15.94 -5.86 -23.31
C SER A 103 15.58 -6.92 -22.27
N ALA A 104 15.97 -6.74 -21.00
CA ALA A 104 15.71 -7.72 -19.95
C ALA A 104 14.22 -7.82 -19.57
N ILE A 105 13.45 -6.74 -19.79
CA ILE A 105 12.03 -6.68 -19.46
C ILE A 105 11.13 -6.69 -20.71
N GLY A 106 11.68 -6.48 -21.91
CA GLY A 106 10.88 -6.47 -23.14
C GLY A 106 9.82 -5.35 -23.16
N LYS A 107 8.78 -5.48 -23.98
CA LYS A 107 7.76 -4.42 -24.14
C LYS A 107 6.77 -4.32 -22.97
N GLU A 108 6.44 -5.47 -22.40
CA GLU A 108 5.39 -5.62 -21.39
C GLU A 108 5.95 -5.82 -19.97
N GLY A 109 7.24 -6.09 -19.83
CA GLY A 109 7.83 -6.22 -18.50
C GLY A 109 8.01 -4.87 -17.83
N TYR A 110 8.05 -4.93 -16.50
CA TYR A 110 8.21 -3.77 -15.64
C TYR A 110 9.12 -4.11 -14.47
N LYS A 111 9.65 -3.08 -13.81
CA LYS A 111 10.32 -3.15 -12.51
C LYS A 111 9.49 -2.36 -11.52
N LEU A 112 8.93 -3.04 -10.52
CA LEU A 112 8.22 -2.43 -9.39
C LEU A 112 9.15 -2.41 -8.18
N THR A 113 9.39 -1.23 -7.63
CA THR A 113 10.19 -1.03 -6.41
C THR A 113 9.35 -0.28 -5.39
N VAL A 114 9.20 -0.88 -4.20
CA VAL A 114 8.50 -0.28 -3.06
C VAL A 114 9.52 -0.05 -1.95
N ARG A 115 9.68 1.21 -1.51
CA ARG A 115 10.58 1.61 -0.42
C ARG A 115 9.90 2.65 0.47
N PRO A 116 10.39 2.91 1.70
CA PRO A 116 9.83 3.95 2.56
C PRO A 116 9.78 5.36 1.94
N GLU A 117 10.67 5.63 0.99
CA GLU A 117 10.76 6.91 0.28
C GLU A 117 9.72 7.05 -0.83
N GLY A 118 9.25 5.94 -1.41
CA GLY A 118 8.37 5.99 -2.57
C GLY A 118 8.16 4.64 -3.25
N ILE A 119 7.26 4.68 -4.24
CA ILE A 119 7.02 3.57 -5.15
C ILE A 119 7.44 4.00 -6.55
N VAL A 120 8.17 3.14 -7.25
CA VAL A 120 8.59 3.38 -8.63
C VAL A 120 8.20 2.18 -9.48
N ILE A 121 7.49 2.45 -10.58
CA ILE A 121 7.22 1.49 -11.64
C ILE A 121 7.93 1.98 -12.88
N ASN A 122 8.87 1.18 -13.38
CA ASN A 122 9.64 1.50 -14.59
C ASN A 122 9.40 0.45 -15.68
N ALA A 123 9.17 0.86 -16.92
CA ALA A 123 8.92 -0.03 -18.06
C ALA A 123 9.34 0.58 -19.39
N ASN A 124 9.48 -0.24 -20.43
CA ASN A 124 9.78 0.25 -21.78
C ASN A 124 8.59 0.90 -22.48
N GLU A 125 7.39 0.37 -22.26
CA GLU A 125 6.15 0.86 -22.87
C GLU A 125 5.03 0.97 -21.84
N ALA A 126 3.96 1.67 -22.18
CA ALA A 126 2.81 1.85 -21.30
C ALA A 126 2.12 0.54 -20.92
N ALA A 127 2.25 -0.52 -21.74
CA ALA A 127 1.79 -1.86 -21.42
C ALA A 127 2.48 -2.42 -20.17
N GLY A 128 3.80 -2.25 -20.06
CA GLY A 128 4.53 -2.65 -18.85
C GLY A 128 4.13 -1.83 -17.62
N ILE A 129 3.92 -0.52 -17.77
CA ILE A 129 3.37 0.31 -16.68
C ILE A 129 2.02 -0.23 -16.21
N PHE A 130 1.14 -0.59 -17.14
CA PHE A 130 -0.17 -1.16 -16.82
C PHE A 130 -0.03 -2.44 -15.98
N TYR A 131 0.82 -3.38 -16.39
CA TYR A 131 1.05 -4.62 -15.62
C TYR A 131 1.70 -4.37 -14.25
N GLY A 132 2.59 -3.38 -14.16
CA GLY A 132 3.17 -2.95 -12.89
C GLY A 132 2.11 -2.40 -11.93
N LEU A 133 1.14 -1.64 -12.45
CA LEU A 133 0.03 -1.12 -11.65
C LEU A 133 -0.94 -2.22 -11.23
N GLN A 134 -1.25 -3.18 -12.10
CA GLN A 134 -2.05 -4.35 -11.71
C GLN A 134 -1.37 -5.14 -10.58
N THR A 135 -0.05 -5.26 -10.64
CA THR A 135 0.72 -5.92 -9.57
C THR A 135 0.72 -5.10 -8.29
N LEU A 136 0.87 -3.77 -8.39
CA LEU A 136 0.78 -2.88 -7.24
C LEU A 136 -0.58 -3.02 -6.53
N LEU A 137 -1.69 -3.09 -7.29
CA LEU A 137 -3.03 -3.30 -6.72
C LEU A 137 -3.13 -4.63 -5.96
N GLN A 138 -2.53 -5.70 -6.46
CA GLN A 138 -2.56 -7.02 -5.81
C GLN A 138 -1.80 -7.07 -4.48
N ILE A 139 -0.75 -6.24 -4.32
CA ILE A 139 0.07 -6.23 -3.09
C ILE A 139 -0.41 -5.23 -2.04
N ILE A 140 -1.42 -4.41 -2.35
CA ILE A 140 -2.05 -3.54 -1.35
C ILE A 140 -2.91 -4.44 -0.42
N PRO A 141 -2.59 -4.52 0.88
CA PRO A 141 -3.37 -5.32 1.80
C PRO A 141 -4.75 -4.69 2.00
N ILE A 142 -5.80 -5.36 1.50
CA ILE A 142 -7.19 -4.90 1.57
C ILE A 142 -7.64 -4.70 3.04
N GLU A 143 -7.07 -5.46 3.99
CA GLU A 143 -7.41 -5.36 5.41
C GLU A 143 -7.01 -4.02 6.07
N MET A 144 -6.12 -3.24 5.45
CA MET A 144 -5.77 -1.90 5.96
C MET A 144 -6.73 -0.79 5.51
N CYS A 145 -7.66 -1.08 4.59
CA CYS A 145 -8.63 -0.08 4.10
C CYS A 145 -9.88 0.05 5.00
N ALA A 146 -10.06 -0.82 6.00
CA ALA A 146 -11.25 -0.86 6.86
C ALA A 146 -11.12 -0.15 8.22
N GLN A 147 -10.11 0.70 8.42
CA GLN A 147 -9.99 1.54 9.63
C GLN A 147 -10.15 3.04 9.34
N LYS A 148 -11.20 3.40 8.61
CA LYS A 148 -11.78 4.74 8.73
C LYS A 148 -13.22 4.79 8.21
N GLY A 149 -14.16 5.01 9.12
CA GLY A 149 -15.50 5.50 8.75
C GLY A 149 -16.69 4.80 9.41
N GLY A 150 -16.63 4.54 10.71
CA GLY A 150 -17.88 4.50 11.49
C GLY A 150 -18.50 5.90 11.45
N ARG A 151 -19.55 6.05 10.65
CA ARG A 151 -20.59 7.07 10.86
C ARG A 151 -21.79 6.36 11.47
#